data_AF-A0A4U5MJG5-F1
#
_entry.id   AF-A0A4U5MJG5-F1
#
_cell.length_a   1.000
_cell.length_b   1.000
_cell.length_c   1.000
_cell.angle_alpha   90.00
_cell.angle_beta   90.00
_cell.angle_gamma   90.00
#
_symmetry.space_group_name_H-M   'P 1'
#
loop_
_entity.id
_entity.type
_entity.pdbx_description
1 polymer ?
#
loop_
_entity_poly.entity_id
_entity_poly.type
_entity_poly.pdbx_seq_one_letter_code
_entity_poly.pdbx_strand_id
1 'polypeptide(L)'
;MRVREDQQAHKDWLLQLGNGQLPHFDGDKIEIPHKFLGAGDLVTEIFADAIANGDYAEVGKRAILSSKNCRVYKLNEDVLKLLPGEVKTYSSYDSVAEDETPNSGISYPTEYLNSVTHSSLPPHKLELKINATVMLLRNLNIYDGLANGTRLRVLNTRPNVLICKILSGDKAGETAGDHFPNVARSV
;
A
#
# COMPACT_ATOMS: atom_id res chain seq x y z
N MET A 1 8.40 -14.16 4.02
CA MET A 1 9.30 -13.63 2.96
C MET A 1 10.05 -14.81 2.38
N ARG A 2 9.99 -15.06 1.06
CA ARG A 2 10.71 -16.18 0.43
C ARG A 2 12.05 -15.67 -0.10
N VAL A 3 13.13 -16.38 0.21
CA VAL A 3 14.47 -16.08 -0.30
C VAL A 3 14.56 -16.61 -1.73
N ARG A 4 15.09 -15.82 -2.66
CA ARG A 4 15.30 -16.24 -4.05
C ARG A 4 16.47 -17.23 -4.15
N GLU A 5 16.52 -18.02 -5.21
CA GLU A 5 17.57 -19.03 -5.41
C GLU A 5 18.99 -18.42 -5.46
N ASP A 6 19.13 -17.18 -5.93
CA ASP A 6 20.40 -16.43 -5.99
C ASP A 6 20.87 -15.91 -4.62
N GLN A 7 20.05 -16.04 -3.57
CA GLN A 7 20.29 -15.42 -2.26
C GLN A 7 20.68 -16.43 -1.17
N GLN A 8 21.49 -17.43 -1.53
CA GLN A 8 21.90 -18.50 -0.61
C GLN A 8 22.53 -17.96 0.69
N ALA A 9 23.40 -16.95 0.61
CA ALA A 9 24.02 -16.35 1.80
C ALA A 9 23.00 -15.67 2.75
N HIS A 10 21.90 -15.11 2.21
CA HIS A 10 20.84 -14.53 3.03
C HIS A 10 19.97 -15.62 3.66
N LYS A 11 19.68 -16.69 2.92
CA LYS A 11 18.98 -17.88 3.43
C LYS A 11 19.75 -18.48 4.62
N ASP A 12 21.05 -18.68 4.46
CA ASP A 12 21.87 -19.29 5.51
C ASP A 12 21.93 -18.41 6.77
N TRP A 13 22.02 -17.08 6.59
CA TRP A 13 21.96 -16.14 7.71
C TRP A 13 20.59 -16.17 8.42
N LEU A 14 19.48 -16.20 7.68
CA LEU A 14 18.14 -16.31 8.26
C LEU A 14 17.94 -17.63 9.02
N LEU A 15 18.52 -18.74 8.54
CA LEU A 15 18.49 -20.02 9.22
C LEU A 15 19.31 -19.98 10.52
N GLN A 16 20.51 -19.39 10.50
CA GLN A 16 21.31 -19.21 11.71
C GLN A 16 20.58 -18.33 12.75
N LEU A 17 19.90 -17.28 12.29
CA LEU A 17 19.06 -16.44 13.14
C LEU A 17 17.92 -17.25 13.78
N GLY A 18 17.16 -18.01 12.98
CA GLY A 18 16.05 -18.83 13.48
C GLY A 18 16.48 -19.96 14.42
N ASN A 19 17.70 -20.47 14.24
CA ASN A 19 18.29 -21.51 15.09
C ASN A 19 19.00 -20.95 16.34
N GLY A 20 19.05 -19.62 16.52
CA GLY A 20 19.79 -19.00 17.63
C GLY A 20 21.31 -19.19 17.56
N GLN A 21 21.85 -19.44 16.37
CA GLN A 21 23.28 -19.71 16.15
C GLN A 21 24.09 -18.44 15.87
N LEU A 22 23.43 -17.29 15.70
CA LEU A 22 24.14 -16.03 15.50
C LEU A 22 24.81 -15.57 16.80
N PRO A 23 26.00 -14.95 16.69
CA PRO A 23 26.68 -14.38 17.85
C PRO A 23 25.80 -13.29 18.45
N HIS A 24 25.56 -13.42 19.76
CA HIS A 24 24.87 -12.42 20.53
C HIS A 24 25.90 -11.42 21.08
N PHE A 25 25.57 -10.14 21.04
CA PHE A 25 26.31 -9.10 21.72
C PHE A 25 25.40 -8.41 22.72
N ASP A 26 25.93 -8.03 23.89
CA ASP A 26 25.18 -7.25 24.89
C ASP A 26 23.79 -7.81 25.22
N GLY A 27 23.76 -9.04 25.76
CA GLY A 27 22.53 -9.76 26.10
C GLY A 27 21.94 -10.47 24.88
N ASP A 28 20.67 -10.18 24.58
CA ASP A 28 19.88 -10.84 23.53
C ASP A 28 19.92 -10.12 22.16
N LYS A 29 20.94 -9.28 21.90
CA LYS A 29 21.02 -8.52 20.64
C LYS A 29 21.85 -9.26 19.61
N ILE A 30 21.41 -9.16 18.36
CA ILE A 30 22.03 -9.76 17.18
C ILE A 30 22.54 -8.67 16.24
N GLU A 31 23.59 -8.98 15.47
CA GLU A 31 24.13 -8.04 14.49
C GLU A 31 23.42 -8.24 13.15
N ILE A 32 22.85 -7.15 12.64
CA ILE A 32 22.28 -7.12 11.29
C ILE A 32 23.42 -6.74 10.34
N PRO A 33 23.77 -7.61 9.37
CA PRO A 33 24.78 -7.28 8.37
C PRO A 33 24.52 -5.93 7.71
N HIS A 34 25.56 -5.10 7.60
CA HIS A 34 25.44 -3.75 7.01
C HIS A 34 24.82 -3.72 5.61
N LYS A 35 25.00 -4.80 4.83
CA LYS A 35 24.37 -4.97 3.51
C LYS A 35 22.82 -5.02 3.53
N PHE A 36 22.21 -5.21 4.69
CA PHE A 36 20.75 -5.21 4.88
C PHE A 36 20.23 -3.89 5.47
N LEU A 37 21.14 -2.96 5.81
CA LEU A 37 20.77 -1.64 6.29
C LEU A 37 20.64 -0.70 5.10
N GLY A 38 19.53 0.02 5.02
CA GLY A 38 19.38 1.12 4.07
C GLY A 38 20.28 2.29 4.42
N ALA A 39 20.76 3.02 3.42
CA ALA A 39 21.68 4.14 3.58
C ALA A 39 20.98 5.43 4.06
N GLY A 40 19.65 5.48 4.00
CA GLY A 40 18.84 6.51 4.64
C GLY A 40 17.41 6.50 4.12
N ASP A 41 17.19 7.09 2.95
CA ASP A 41 15.87 7.21 2.35
C ASP A 41 15.50 5.96 1.56
N LEU A 42 14.90 5.00 2.29
CA LEU A 42 14.36 3.75 1.75
C LEU A 42 13.42 3.96 0.57
N VAL A 43 12.69 5.08 0.51
CA VAL A 43 11.76 5.33 -0.59
C VAL A 43 12.52 5.52 -1.90
N THR A 44 13.56 6.35 -1.88
CA THR A 44 14.41 6.55 -3.05
C THR A 44 15.21 5.30 -3.39
N GLU A 45 15.80 4.63 -2.41
CA GLU A 45 16.60 3.42 -2.61
C GLU A 45 15.78 2.28 -3.24
N ILE A 46 14.50 2.17 -2.86
CA ILE A 46 13.63 1.06 -3.30
C ILE A 46 12.81 1.42 -4.53
N PHE A 47 12.50 2.69 -4.81
CA PHE A 47 11.58 3.01 -5.92
C PHE A 47 12.16 3.93 -6.99
N ALA A 48 13.20 4.71 -6.72
CA ALA A 48 13.65 5.75 -7.65
C ALA A 48 14.16 5.19 -8.97
N ASP A 49 14.91 4.08 -8.98
CA ASP A 49 15.42 3.46 -10.20
C ASP A 49 14.28 2.96 -11.10
N ALA A 50 13.31 2.25 -10.51
CA ALA A 50 12.19 1.68 -11.26
C ALA A 50 11.27 2.77 -11.82
N ILE A 51 11.02 3.84 -11.04
CA ILE A 51 10.21 4.98 -11.48
C ILE A 51 10.94 5.77 -12.58
N ALA A 52 12.25 6.03 -12.42
CA ALA A 52 13.04 6.77 -13.42
C ALA A 52 13.14 6.03 -14.76
N ASN A 53 13.21 4.70 -14.73
CA ASN A 53 13.23 3.85 -15.92
C ASN A 53 11.83 3.60 -16.51
N GLY A 54 10.77 4.07 -15.86
CA GLY A 54 9.38 3.81 -16.28
C GLY A 54 8.93 2.35 -16.10
N ASP A 55 9.68 1.54 -15.34
CA ASP A 55 9.32 0.16 -15.03
C ASP A 55 8.36 0.08 -13.84
N TYR A 56 7.14 0.52 -14.08
CA TYR A 56 6.10 0.49 -13.06
C TYR A 56 5.58 -0.93 -12.77
N ALA A 57 6.03 -1.96 -13.51
CA ALA A 57 5.73 -3.35 -13.16
C ALA A 57 6.65 -3.79 -12.01
N GLU A 58 7.92 -3.40 -12.03
CA GLU A 58 8.85 -3.61 -10.93
C GLU A 58 8.49 -2.79 -9.68
N VAL A 59 8.03 -1.54 -9.84
CA VAL A 59 7.48 -0.75 -8.71
C VAL A 59 6.39 -1.53 -7.98
N GLY A 60 5.48 -2.15 -8.75
CA GLY A 60 4.40 -2.98 -8.20
C GLY A 60 4.88 -4.22 -7.46
N LYS A 61 6.11 -4.69 -7.65
CA LYS A 61 6.66 -5.88 -6.95
C LYS A 61 7.39 -5.51 -5.64
N ARG A 62 7.71 -4.24 -5.44
CA ARG A 62 8.42 -3.74 -4.25
C ARG A 62 7.41 -3.33 -3.18
N ALA A 63 7.81 -3.41 -1.91
CA ALA A 63 7.00 -3.02 -0.77
C ALA A 63 7.88 -2.59 0.40
N ILE A 64 7.46 -1.56 1.12
CA ILE A 64 8.07 -1.13 2.37
C ILE A 64 7.09 -1.46 3.50
N LEU A 65 7.57 -2.21 4.50
CA LEU A 65 6.77 -2.58 5.66
C LEU A 65 7.20 -1.72 6.86
N SER A 66 6.21 -1.24 7.62
CA SER A 66 6.45 -0.51 8.86
C SER A 66 5.48 -0.96 9.94
N SER A 67 5.91 -0.95 11.20
CA SER A 67 5.09 -1.34 12.34
C SER A 67 4.00 -0.33 12.71
N LYS A 68 4.11 0.92 12.25
CA LYS A 68 3.17 2.00 12.56
C LYS A 68 2.49 2.54 11.30
N ASN A 69 1.16 2.59 11.31
CA ASN A 69 0.37 3.13 10.20
C ASN A 69 0.74 4.58 9.83
N CYS A 70 1.05 5.43 10.82
CA CYS A 70 1.48 6.81 10.56
C CYS A 70 2.77 6.88 9.73
N ARG A 71 3.70 5.92 9.92
CA ARG A 71 4.90 5.81 9.09
C ARG A 71 4.57 5.32 7.69
N VAL A 72 3.65 4.35 7.57
CA VAL A 72 3.16 3.86 6.28
C VAL A 72 2.54 5.00 5.46
N TYR A 73 1.70 5.86 6.06
CA TYR A 73 1.12 6.99 5.34
C TYR A 73 2.17 7.95 4.80
N LYS A 74 3.15 8.30 5.63
CA LYS A 74 4.26 9.17 5.20
C LYS A 74 5.06 8.53 4.05
N LEU A 75 5.39 7.24 4.16
CA LEU A 75 6.08 6.51 3.10
C LEU A 75 5.27 6.49 1.80
N ASN A 76 3.96 6.23 1.88
CA ASN A 76 3.09 6.18 0.71
C ASN A 76 2.96 7.56 0.05
N GLU A 77 2.90 8.64 0.83
CA GLU A 77 2.95 10.02 0.32
C GLU A 77 4.29 10.32 -0.38
N ASP A 78 5.40 9.88 0.21
CA ASP A 78 6.73 10.10 -0.37
C ASP A 78 6.92 9.31 -1.68
N VAL A 79 6.43 8.07 -1.77
CA VAL A 79 6.37 7.31 -3.03
C VAL A 79 5.50 8.04 -4.07
N LEU A 80 4.35 8.57 -3.66
CA LEU A 80 3.45 9.31 -4.56
C LEU A 80 4.10 10.60 -5.09
N LYS A 81 4.92 11.29 -4.27
CA LYS A 81 5.68 12.48 -4.70
C LYS A 81 6.71 12.13 -5.77
N LEU A 82 7.37 10.97 -5.67
CA LEU A 82 8.34 10.51 -6.67
C LEU A 82 7.72 10.18 -8.02
N LEU A 83 6.46 9.73 -8.05
CA LEU A 83 5.78 9.43 -9.31
C LEU A 83 5.56 10.69 -10.16
N PRO A 84 5.85 10.65 -11.47
CA PRO A 84 5.55 11.77 -12.35
C PRO A 84 4.04 11.92 -12.57
N GLY A 85 3.61 13.12 -12.96
CA GLY A 85 2.21 13.42 -13.30
C GLY A 85 1.42 14.15 -12.21
N GLU A 86 0.19 14.52 -12.57
CA GLU A 86 -0.71 15.29 -11.72
C GLU A 86 -1.36 14.43 -10.65
N VAL A 87 -1.49 14.99 -9.44
CA VAL A 87 -2.22 14.37 -8.34
C VAL A 87 -3.72 14.53 -8.60
N LYS A 88 -4.44 13.42 -8.58
CA LYS A 88 -5.91 13.38 -8.56
C LYS A 88 -6.38 13.06 -7.15
N THR A 89 -7.22 13.92 -6.61
CA THR A 89 -7.84 13.75 -5.29
C THR A 89 -9.26 13.21 -5.44
N TYR A 90 -9.55 12.15 -4.71
CA TYR A 90 -10.89 11.61 -4.49
C TYR A 90 -11.27 11.86 -3.02
N SER A 91 -12.46 12.40 -2.79
CA SER A 91 -13.01 12.63 -1.45
C SER A 91 -14.18 11.70 -1.21
N SER A 92 -14.25 11.06 -0.05
CA SER A 92 -15.45 10.30 0.34
C SER A 92 -16.62 11.25 0.58
N TYR A 93 -17.81 10.77 0.26
CA TYR A 93 -19.07 11.46 0.55
C TYR A 93 -19.68 10.77 1.78
N ASP A 94 -19.11 11.04 2.96
CA ASP A 94 -19.57 10.44 4.22
C ASP A 94 -20.71 11.29 4.79
N SER A 95 -21.93 10.77 4.78
CA SER A 95 -23.10 11.36 5.44
C SER A 95 -23.67 10.38 6.45
N VAL A 96 -24.02 10.86 7.65
CA VAL A 96 -24.76 10.08 8.64
C VAL A 96 -26.17 9.84 8.08
N ALA A 97 -26.62 8.59 8.02
CA ALA A 97 -28.02 8.29 7.74
C ALA A 97 -28.86 8.80 8.91
N GLU A 98 -29.92 9.57 8.65
CA GLU A 98 -30.92 9.87 9.66
C GLU A 98 -31.57 8.56 10.09
N ASP A 99 -31.24 8.06 11.28
CA ASP A 99 -31.97 6.94 11.87
C ASP A 99 -33.43 7.40 12.09
N GLU A 100 -34.39 6.59 11.64
CA GLU A 100 -35.84 6.79 11.90
C GLU A 100 -36.19 6.68 13.41
N THR A 101 -35.21 6.51 14.30
CA THR A 101 -35.41 6.49 15.75
C THR A 101 -35.39 7.91 16.31
N PRO A 102 -36.47 8.40 16.95
CA PRO A 102 -36.62 9.81 17.37
C PRO A 102 -35.67 10.30 18.47
N ASN A 103 -34.54 9.62 18.78
CA ASN A 103 -33.70 9.96 19.92
C ASN A 103 -32.22 9.50 19.88
N SER A 104 -31.65 9.15 18.73
CA SER A 104 -30.20 8.96 18.58
C SER A 104 -29.55 10.23 18.01
N GLY A 105 -29.63 11.34 18.76
CA GLY A 105 -29.06 12.65 18.41
C GLY A 105 -27.52 12.69 18.38
N ILE A 106 -26.86 11.67 17.85
CA ILE A 106 -25.42 11.65 17.66
C ILE A 106 -25.12 12.19 16.25
N SER A 107 -25.24 13.51 16.10
CA SER A 107 -24.72 14.21 14.94
C SER A 107 -23.21 14.36 15.11
N TYR A 108 -22.43 13.46 14.51
CA TYR A 108 -20.99 13.63 14.44
C TYR A 108 -20.67 14.77 13.46
N PRO A 109 -19.84 15.76 13.84
CA PRO A 109 -19.40 16.78 12.90
C PRO A 109 -18.66 16.10 11.74
N THR A 110 -18.89 16.57 10.52
CA THR A 110 -18.31 15.99 9.31
C THR A 110 -16.79 15.98 9.38
N GLU A 111 -16.17 16.97 10.03
CA GLU A 111 -14.74 17.04 10.30
C GLU A 111 -14.23 15.87 11.14
N TYR A 112 -15.02 15.41 12.13
CA TYR A 112 -14.68 14.25 12.93
C TYR A 112 -14.75 12.97 12.12
N LEU A 113 -15.83 12.78 11.32
CA LEU A 113 -15.96 11.62 10.42
C LEU A 113 -14.82 11.57 9.39
N ASN A 114 -14.47 12.72 8.80
CA ASN A 114 -13.38 12.87 7.85
C ASN A 114 -11.99 12.56 8.46
N SER A 115 -11.87 12.66 9.80
CA SER A 115 -10.64 12.33 10.53
C SER A 115 -10.51 10.84 10.89
N VAL A 116 -11.59 10.05 10.78
CA VAL A 116 -11.57 8.62 11.12
C VAL A 116 -10.86 7.81 10.04
N THR A 117 -9.56 7.57 10.22
CA THR A 117 -8.80 6.61 9.41
C THR A 117 -8.76 5.25 10.10
N HIS A 118 -9.85 4.48 10.06
CA HIS A 118 -9.84 3.08 10.50
C HIS A 118 -9.13 2.20 9.45
N SER A 119 -8.45 1.12 9.86
CA SER A 119 -7.70 0.26 8.92
C SER A 119 -8.59 -0.44 7.88
N SER A 120 -9.88 -0.57 8.19
CA SER A 120 -10.90 -1.18 7.32
C SER A 120 -11.67 -0.17 6.47
N LEU A 121 -11.41 1.12 6.61
CA LEU A 121 -12.08 2.17 5.85
C LEU A 121 -11.09 2.85 4.89
N PRO A 122 -11.51 3.18 3.66
CA PRO A 122 -10.74 4.07 2.81
C PRO A 122 -10.51 5.41 3.54
N PRO A 123 -9.36 6.06 3.37
CA PRO A 123 -9.17 7.40 3.88
C PRO A 123 -10.18 8.36 3.25
N HIS A 124 -10.68 9.34 4.02
CA HIS A 124 -11.60 10.36 3.52
C HIS A 124 -11.06 11.09 2.28
N LYS A 125 -9.73 11.26 2.22
CA LYS A 125 -9.02 11.81 1.07
C LYS A 125 -8.08 10.76 0.51
N LEU A 126 -8.27 10.41 -0.77
CA LEU A 126 -7.41 9.51 -1.51
C LEU A 126 -6.73 10.27 -2.67
N GLU A 127 -5.43 10.49 -2.54
CA GLU A 127 -4.60 11.13 -3.55
C GLU A 127 -3.88 10.06 -4.40
N LEU A 128 -4.03 10.15 -5.72
CA LEU A 128 -3.47 9.18 -6.66
C LEU A 128 -2.81 9.87 -7.85
N LYS A 129 -1.79 9.21 -8.40
CA LYS A 129 -1.18 9.55 -9.70
C LYS A 129 -1.29 8.36 -10.63
N ILE A 130 -1.13 8.60 -11.93
CA ILE A 130 -0.95 7.51 -12.89
C ILE A 130 0.30 6.71 -12.49
N ASN A 131 0.20 5.39 -12.62
CA ASN A 131 1.17 4.39 -12.18
C ASN A 131 1.32 4.20 -10.67
N ALA A 132 0.52 4.87 -9.83
CA ALA A 132 0.49 4.58 -8.40
C ALA A 132 -0.04 3.16 -8.12
N THR A 133 0.51 2.51 -7.10
CA THR A 133 0.00 1.24 -6.61
C THR A 133 -1.08 1.48 -5.57
N VAL A 134 -2.21 0.78 -5.73
CA VAL A 134 -3.32 0.78 -4.77
C VAL A 134 -3.70 -0.64 -4.40
N MET A 135 -4.29 -0.81 -3.23
CA MET A 135 -4.81 -2.09 -2.75
C MET A 135 -6.31 -1.98 -2.49
N LEU A 136 -7.07 -2.98 -2.93
CA LEU A 136 -8.49 -3.11 -2.60
C LEU A 136 -8.68 -3.47 -1.13
N LEU A 137 -9.65 -2.82 -0.48
CA LEU A 137 -10.03 -3.03 0.92
C LEU A 137 -11.31 -3.88 1.07
N ARG A 138 -12.05 -4.12 -0.02
CA ARG A 138 -13.23 -4.98 -0.05
C ARG A 138 -13.32 -5.80 -1.33
N ASN A 139 -14.09 -6.89 -1.29
CA ASN A 139 -14.37 -7.71 -2.46
C ASN A 139 -15.33 -6.97 -3.39
N LEU A 140 -14.98 -6.90 -4.68
CA LEU A 140 -15.84 -6.34 -5.73
C LEU A 140 -16.30 -7.44 -6.67
N ASN A 141 -15.34 -8.17 -7.24
CA ASN A 141 -15.61 -9.34 -8.06
C ASN A 141 -14.47 -10.35 -7.90
N ILE A 142 -14.71 -11.38 -7.09
CA ILE A 142 -13.71 -12.40 -6.78
C ILE A 142 -13.35 -13.22 -8.03
N TYR A 143 -14.31 -13.44 -8.94
CA TYR A 143 -14.09 -14.21 -10.16
C TYR A 143 -13.13 -13.50 -11.14
N ASP A 144 -13.16 -12.16 -11.15
CA ASP A 144 -12.26 -11.33 -11.94
C ASP A 144 -10.98 -10.94 -11.18
N GLY A 145 -10.74 -11.56 -10.01
CA GLY A 145 -9.54 -11.29 -9.20
C GLY A 145 -9.57 -9.96 -8.45
N LEU A 146 -10.73 -9.30 -8.34
CA LEU A 146 -10.94 -8.05 -7.60
C LEU A 146 -11.42 -8.34 -6.17
N ALA A 147 -10.55 -8.98 -5.39
CA ALA A 147 -10.78 -9.30 -3.99
C ALA A 147 -10.04 -8.33 -3.05
N ASN A 148 -10.42 -8.34 -1.77
CA ASN A 148 -9.67 -7.63 -0.72
C ASN A 148 -8.19 -8.04 -0.72
N GLY A 149 -7.29 -7.08 -0.59
CA GLY A 149 -5.84 -7.27 -0.65
C GLY A 149 -5.25 -7.29 -2.06
N THR A 150 -6.09 -7.26 -3.11
CA THR A 150 -5.59 -7.22 -4.49
C THR A 150 -4.87 -5.92 -4.74
N ARG A 151 -3.61 -6.01 -5.20
CA ARG A 151 -2.80 -4.86 -5.61
C ARG A 151 -3.02 -4.54 -7.08
N LEU A 152 -3.19 -3.26 -7.35
CA LEU A 152 -3.58 -2.70 -8.62
C LEU A 152 -2.65 -1.53 -8.95
N ARG A 153 -2.29 -1.35 -10.22
CA ARG A 153 -1.58 -0.16 -10.72
C ARG A 153 -2.54 0.75 -11.47
N VAL A 154 -2.62 2.01 -11.09
CA VAL A 154 -3.48 3.00 -11.77
C VAL A 154 -2.97 3.26 -13.19
N LEU A 155 -3.81 3.02 -14.19
CA LEU A 155 -3.54 3.33 -15.60
C LEU A 155 -4.23 4.64 -16.03
N ASN A 156 -5.42 4.91 -15.50
CA ASN A 156 -6.18 6.12 -15.80
C ASN A 156 -7.15 6.45 -14.66
N THR A 157 -7.47 7.73 -14.52
CA THR A 157 -8.39 8.28 -13.52
C THR A 157 -9.54 9.02 -14.20
N ARG A 158 -10.76 8.73 -13.79
CA ARG A 158 -12.00 9.45 -14.16
C ARG A 158 -12.70 9.91 -12.89
N PRO A 159 -13.69 10.83 -12.94
CA PRO A 159 -14.30 11.42 -11.76
C PRO A 159 -14.69 10.42 -10.67
N ASN A 160 -15.18 9.23 -11.05
CA ASN A 160 -15.54 8.18 -10.08
C ASN A 160 -15.05 6.77 -10.46
N VAL A 161 -14.14 6.65 -11.42
CA VAL A 161 -13.68 5.34 -11.93
C VAL A 161 -12.16 5.35 -11.98
N LEU A 162 -11.55 4.29 -11.45
CA LEU A 162 -10.13 4.01 -11.69
C LEU A 162 -10.03 2.91 -12.74
N ILE A 163 -9.16 3.09 -13.71
CA ILE A 163 -8.77 2.04 -14.64
C ILE A 163 -7.42 1.57 -14.17
N CYS A 164 -7.33 0.29 -13.80
CA CYS A 164 -6.17 -0.28 -13.13
C CYS A 164 -5.71 -1.57 -13.79
N LYS A 165 -4.44 -1.92 -13.60
CA LYS A 165 -3.86 -3.21 -13.97
C LYS A 165 -3.65 -4.07 -12.74
N ILE A 166 -4.09 -5.33 -12.77
CA ILE A 166 -3.88 -6.27 -11.66
C ILE A 166 -2.41 -6.67 -11.60
N LEU A 167 -1.80 -6.57 -10.41
CA LEU A 167 -0.36 -6.80 -10.21
C LEU A 167 -0.02 -8.20 -9.68
N SER A 168 -0.99 -8.94 -9.17
CA SER A 168 -0.76 -10.21 -8.47
C SER A 168 -1.97 -11.14 -8.56
N GLY A 169 -1.72 -12.44 -8.40
CA GLY A 169 -2.74 -13.50 -8.48
C GLY A 169 -2.92 -14.05 -9.90
N ASP A 170 -3.90 -14.94 -10.05
CA ASP A 170 -4.15 -15.66 -11.32
C ASP A 170 -4.57 -14.73 -12.47
N LYS A 171 -5.02 -13.51 -12.11
CA LYS A 171 -5.46 -12.44 -13.00
C LYS A 171 -4.40 -11.36 -13.23
N ALA A 172 -3.16 -11.59 -12.81
CA ALA A 172 -2.08 -10.64 -12.99
C ALA A 172 -1.88 -10.27 -14.46
N GLY A 173 -1.84 -8.97 -14.75
CA GLY A 173 -1.72 -8.44 -16.10
C GLY A 173 -3.03 -8.01 -16.75
N GLU A 174 -4.18 -8.49 -16.25
CA GLU A 174 -5.49 -8.06 -16.73
C GLU A 174 -5.81 -6.62 -16.32
N THR A 175 -6.62 -5.94 -17.12
CA THR A 175 -7.07 -4.56 -16.85
C THR A 175 -8.47 -4.59 -16.27
N ALA A 176 -8.66 -3.93 -15.14
CA ALA A 176 -9.93 -3.77 -14.46
C ALA A 176 -10.30 -2.29 -14.39
N GLY A 177 -11.52 -1.95 -14.82
CA GLY A 177 -12.10 -0.62 -14.64
C GLY A 177 -13.35 -0.73 -13.79
N ASP A 178 -13.34 -0.12 -12.61
CA ASP A 178 -14.47 -0.17 -11.68
C ASP A 178 -14.55 1.12 -10.85
N HIS A 179 -15.65 1.29 -10.14
CA HIS A 179 -15.91 2.39 -9.23
C HIS A 179 -15.08 2.23 -7.94
N PHE A 180 -13.76 2.42 -8.07
CA PHE A 180 -12.79 2.16 -7.01
C PHE A 180 -12.55 3.24 -5.93
N PRO A 181 -13.02 4.51 -6.00
CA PRO A 181 -12.49 5.53 -5.10
C PRO A 181 -12.86 5.32 -3.63
N ASN A 182 -13.94 4.59 -3.34
CA ASN A 182 -14.39 4.29 -1.97
C ASN A 182 -13.98 2.88 -1.49
N VAL A 183 -13.02 2.23 -2.15
CA VAL A 183 -12.58 0.85 -1.82
C VAL A 183 -11.09 0.63 -1.87
N ALA A 184 -10.33 1.62 -2.30
CA ALA A 184 -8.91 1.46 -2.54
C ALA A 184 -8.10 2.34 -1.59
N ARG A 185 -6.88 1.89 -1.29
CA ARG A 185 -5.90 2.68 -0.56
C ARG A 185 -4.58 2.68 -1.30
N SER A 186 -3.85 3.80 -1.29
CA SER A 186 -2.46 3.84 -1.76
C SER A 186 -1.59 2.95 -0.86
N VAL A 187 -0.77 2.11 -1.48
CA VAL A 187 0.16 1.18 -0.80
C VAL A 187 1.56 1.26 -1.37
#